data_AF-A0A3A6PMC9-F1
#
_entry.id   AF-A0A3A6PMC9-F1
#
_cell.length_a   1.000
_cell.length_b   1.000
_cell.length_c   1.000
_cell.angle_alpha   90.00
_cell.angle_beta   90.00
_cell.angle_gamma   90.00
#
_symmetry.space_group_name_H-M   'P 1'
#
loop_
_entity.id
_entity.type
_entity.pdbx_description
1 polymer ?
#
loop_
_entity_poly.entity_id
_entity_poly.type
_entity_poly.pdbx_seq_one_letter_code
_entity_poly.pdbx_strand_id
1 'polypeptide(L)'
;MVVRENGFGPVKSFFMTPAQMEEHARRVQGKQNGPTIKKWQRSMTKEQYLQAVREGRSRDDIVLKNFNNDPKELRKQLKEWGITEGEVVEMVQGKRKELEITKQEYLQRRLNGEKRSHIIQSLGVATPKVYELLASWGIRELDAEERELELMAPTKLKSDVDQRLAEQLEARGLVEFNAQRVTTGTIVQNQPSTLTADPAKQVRDVAELQPSADHWKADAGRKDLQIMELEKELASVRAELDSTRRESLKTLNELEAERQLLLHTIEHAAAAEESNSVAIRIPILSVAIANVERARIYAAVEALSTDVEAADIDRERVMTELFDLLQRTINFITADLAELHPGKPVIDFVQEFFHYYNARHIEGLTLQQQAS
;
A
#
# COMPACT_ATOMS: atom_id res chain seq x y z
N MET A 1 -24.08 44.79 4.33
CA MET A 1 -23.68 43.55 5.03
C MET A 1 -24.87 43.10 5.86
N VAL A 2 -25.54 42.04 5.42
CA VAL A 2 -26.76 41.50 6.04
C VAL A 2 -26.35 40.40 7.00
N VAL A 3 -26.57 40.64 8.30
CA VAL A 3 -26.49 39.61 9.34
C VAL A 3 -27.72 38.72 9.16
N ARG A 4 -27.54 37.48 8.74
CA ARG A 4 -28.63 36.49 8.73
C ARG A 4 -28.83 36.00 10.16
N GLU A 5 -29.87 36.52 10.80
CA GLU A 5 -30.41 36.00 12.05
C GLU A 5 -30.90 34.56 11.84
N ASN A 6 -30.69 33.73 12.87
CA ASN A 6 -31.09 32.34 12.90
C ASN A 6 -32.61 32.22 12.65
N GLY A 7 -32.98 31.43 11.64
CA GLY A 7 -34.35 31.28 11.12
C GLY A 7 -35.32 30.50 12.02
N PHE A 8 -35.50 30.92 13.27
CA PHE A 8 -36.67 30.55 14.08
C PHE A 8 -37.57 31.77 14.22
N GLY A 9 -38.37 32.03 13.19
CA GLY A 9 -39.49 32.98 13.31
C GLY A 9 -40.56 32.43 14.26
N PRO A 10 -41.24 33.27 15.06
CA PRO A 10 -42.36 32.84 15.87
C PRO A 10 -43.48 32.34 14.95
N VAL A 11 -43.92 31.09 15.17
CA VAL A 11 -45.09 30.53 14.49
C VAL A 11 -46.29 31.42 14.83
N LYS A 12 -46.85 32.11 13.84
CA LYS A 12 -48.08 32.89 14.01
C LYS A 12 -49.21 31.95 14.41
N SER A 13 -49.60 32.02 15.67
CA SER A 13 -50.75 31.32 16.23
C SER A 13 -52.04 31.91 15.66
N PHE A 14 -52.58 31.32 14.60
CA PHE A 14 -53.93 31.69 14.14
C PHE A 14 -54.96 30.56 14.14
N PHE A 15 -54.58 29.31 14.41
CA PHE A 15 -55.56 28.21 14.51
C PHE A 15 -55.09 27.09 15.47
N MET A 16 -54.77 27.40 16.73
CA MET A 16 -54.65 26.37 17.76
C MET A 16 -56.00 26.20 18.45
N THR A 17 -56.51 24.98 18.47
CA THR A 17 -57.69 24.65 19.28
C THR A 17 -57.35 24.79 20.78
N PRO A 18 -58.32 25.04 21.67
CA PRO A 18 -58.05 25.20 23.10
C PRO A 18 -57.25 24.04 23.72
N ALA A 19 -57.48 22.81 23.26
CA ALA A 19 -56.74 21.62 23.69
C ALA A 19 -55.27 21.64 23.23
N GLN A 20 -54.99 22.12 22.02
CA GLN A 20 -53.63 22.23 21.50
C GLN A 20 -52.82 23.32 22.21
N MET A 21 -53.47 24.40 22.65
CA MET A 21 -52.80 25.43 23.47
C MET A 21 -52.39 24.87 24.83
N GLU A 22 -53.24 24.05 25.45
CA GLU A 22 -52.95 23.43 26.74
C GLU A 22 -51.85 22.37 26.64
N GLU A 23 -51.84 21.58 25.57
CA GLU A 23 -50.78 20.61 25.28
C GLU A 23 -49.44 21.29 24.95
N HIS A 24 -49.47 22.39 24.18
CA HIS A 24 -48.28 23.19 23.90
C HIS A 24 -47.74 23.85 25.17
N ALA A 25 -48.62 24.38 26.04
CA ALA A 25 -48.23 24.92 27.34
C ALA A 25 -47.58 23.85 28.22
N ARG A 26 -48.10 22.62 28.24
CA ARG A 26 -47.46 21.47 28.92
C ARG A 26 -46.10 21.11 28.33
N ARG A 27 -45.95 21.08 27.01
CA ARG A 27 -44.67 20.75 26.34
C ARG A 27 -43.61 21.84 26.59
N VAL A 28 -44.00 23.11 26.63
CA VAL A 28 -43.08 24.22 26.93
C VAL A 28 -42.64 24.19 28.39
N GLN A 29 -43.53 23.88 29.34
CA GLN A 29 -43.15 23.68 30.74
C GLN A 29 -42.24 22.46 30.94
N GLY A 30 -42.46 21.37 30.21
CA GLY A 30 -41.59 20.18 30.26
C GLY A 30 -40.17 20.43 29.74
N LYS A 31 -40.02 21.29 28.72
CA LYS A 31 -38.70 21.64 28.15
C LYS A 31 -37.86 22.57 29.03
N GLN A 32 -38.48 23.35 29.92
CA GLN A 32 -37.73 24.18 30.88
C GLN A 32 -37.15 23.38 32.06
N ASN A 33 -37.68 22.17 32.31
CA ASN A 33 -37.30 21.35 33.47
C ASN A 33 -36.47 20.09 33.12
N GLY A 34 -36.01 19.96 31.87
CA GLY A 34 -35.08 18.89 31.49
C GLY A 34 -33.66 19.13 32.04
N PRO A 35 -32.85 18.08 32.29
CA PRO A 35 -31.48 18.24 32.75
C PRO A 35 -30.69 19.04 31.71
N THR A 36 -30.29 20.26 32.08
CA THR A 36 -29.47 21.13 31.24
C THR A 36 -28.09 20.52 31.15
N ILE A 37 -27.80 19.79 30.07
CA ILE A 37 -26.43 19.37 29.74
C ILE A 37 -25.62 20.67 29.59
N LYS A 38 -24.75 20.96 30.56
CA LYS A 38 -23.88 22.13 30.52
C LYS A 38 -23.06 22.06 29.23
N LYS A 39 -23.16 23.08 28.38
CA LYS A 39 -22.28 23.23 27.22
C LYS A 39 -20.84 23.15 27.74
N TRP A 40 -20.08 22.20 27.22
CA TRP A 40 -18.69 21.96 27.60
C TRP A 40 -17.87 23.25 27.38
N GLN A 41 -17.11 23.67 28.39
CA GLN A 41 -16.31 24.89 28.37
C GLN A 41 -14.88 24.59 27.89
N ARG A 42 -14.38 25.45 27.01
CA ARG A 42 -13.03 25.41 26.42
C ARG A 42 -11.98 25.33 27.53
N SER A 43 -11.21 24.24 27.59
CA SER A 43 -10.24 23.98 28.66
C SER A 43 -8.81 24.40 28.34
N MET A 44 -8.50 24.80 27.10
CA MET A 44 -7.12 25.05 26.66
C MET A 44 -6.96 26.44 26.02
N THR A 45 -5.89 27.15 26.38
CA THR A 45 -5.51 28.44 25.81
C THR A 45 -4.60 28.29 24.58
N LYS A 46 -4.45 29.37 23.80
CA LYS A 46 -3.52 29.41 22.65
C LYS A 46 -2.09 29.01 23.03
N GLU A 47 -1.60 29.50 24.16
CA GLU A 47 -0.24 29.24 24.64
C GLU A 47 -0.05 27.77 25.04
N GLN A 48 -1.03 27.18 25.71
CA GLN A 48 -1.02 25.76 26.08
C GLN A 48 -1.04 24.85 24.85
N TYR A 49 -1.79 25.21 23.81
CA TYR A 49 -1.78 24.48 22.53
C TYR A 49 -0.41 24.53 21.87
N LEU A 50 0.18 25.72 21.76
CA LEU A 50 1.50 25.89 21.13
C LEU A 50 2.59 25.16 21.92
N GLN A 51 2.50 25.14 23.25
CA GLN A 51 3.41 24.36 24.08
C GLN A 51 3.23 22.85 23.88
N ALA A 52 2.00 22.34 23.84
CA ALA A 52 1.73 20.92 23.59
C ALA A 52 2.23 20.45 22.20
N VAL A 53 2.11 21.31 21.18
CA VAL A 53 2.66 21.05 19.84
C VAL A 53 4.20 21.04 19.85
N ARG A 54 4.84 21.98 20.55
CA ARG A 54 6.31 21.99 20.72
C ARG A 54 6.83 20.77 21.49
N GLU A 55 6.05 20.27 22.45
CA GLU A 55 6.34 19.03 23.19
C GLU A 55 6.10 17.76 22.34
N GLY A 56 5.66 17.89 21.08
CA GLY A 56 5.46 16.78 20.16
C GLY A 56 4.19 15.95 20.44
N ARG A 57 3.22 16.49 21.19
CA ARG A 57 1.98 15.76 21.48
C ARG A 57 1.13 15.63 20.23
N SER A 58 0.54 14.45 20.03
CA SER A 58 -0.34 14.18 18.90
C SER A 58 -1.57 15.09 18.92
N ARG A 59 -2.03 15.48 17.74
CA ARG A 59 -3.27 16.27 17.57
C ARG A 59 -4.47 15.52 18.15
N ASP A 60 -4.51 14.20 18.01
CA ASP A 60 -5.60 13.37 18.52
C ASP A 60 -5.62 13.32 20.05
N ASP A 61 -4.46 13.28 20.69
CA ASP A 61 -4.35 13.37 22.15
C ASP A 61 -4.81 14.72 22.69
N ILE A 62 -4.52 15.80 21.96
CA ILE A 62 -4.97 17.15 22.30
C ILE A 62 -6.49 17.24 22.17
N VAL A 63 -7.07 16.68 21.10
CA VAL A 63 -8.52 16.65 20.85
C VAL A 63 -9.25 15.79 21.90
N LEU A 64 -8.69 14.64 22.26
CA LEU A 64 -9.28 13.75 23.25
C LEU A 64 -9.31 14.40 24.64
N LYS A 65 -8.21 15.05 25.06
CA LYS A 65 -8.10 15.64 26.41
C LYS A 65 -8.81 16.98 26.55
N ASN A 66 -8.81 17.80 25.51
CA ASN A 66 -9.24 19.20 25.59
C ASN A 66 -10.40 19.55 24.65
N PHE A 67 -10.98 18.61 23.91
CA PHE A 67 -12.07 18.89 22.97
C PHE A 67 -13.13 17.78 22.92
N ASN A 68 -13.22 16.93 23.94
CA ASN A 68 -14.21 15.83 24.02
C ASN A 68 -14.26 14.97 22.75
N ASN A 69 -13.10 14.69 22.16
CA ASN A 69 -12.97 13.96 20.91
C ASN A 69 -13.65 14.63 19.67
N ASP A 70 -13.96 15.93 19.73
CA ASP A 70 -14.53 16.68 18.59
C ASP A 70 -13.45 17.48 17.84
N PRO A 71 -12.98 17.00 16.66
CA PRO A 71 -11.97 17.68 15.88
C PRO A 71 -12.48 18.99 15.24
N LYS A 72 -13.80 19.20 15.12
CA LYS A 72 -14.37 20.41 14.53
C LYS A 72 -14.22 21.60 15.47
N GLU A 73 -14.37 21.40 16.77
CA GLU A 73 -14.17 22.45 17.78
C GLU A 73 -12.70 22.88 17.86
N LEU A 74 -11.74 21.95 17.76
CA LEU A 74 -10.32 22.31 17.65
C LEU A 74 -10.07 23.16 16.40
N ARG A 75 -10.60 22.79 15.23
CA ARG A 75 -10.42 23.60 14.00
C ARG A 75 -11.01 25.00 14.15
N LYS A 76 -12.16 25.12 14.79
CA LYS A 76 -12.78 26.42 15.09
C LYS A 76 -11.92 27.25 16.03
N GLN A 77 -11.33 26.64 17.07
CA GLN A 77 -10.39 27.32 17.96
C GLN A 77 -9.10 27.75 17.26
N LEU A 78 -8.51 26.90 16.42
CA LEU A 78 -7.30 27.26 15.66
C LEU A 78 -7.56 28.47 14.76
N LYS A 79 -8.73 28.50 14.12
CA LYS A 79 -9.18 29.65 13.33
C LYS A 79 -9.41 30.91 14.18
N GLU A 80 -10.01 30.78 15.37
CA GLU A 80 -10.18 31.89 16.32
C GLU A 80 -8.82 32.41 16.85
N TRP A 81 -7.82 31.55 17.00
CA TRP A 81 -6.47 31.92 17.43
C TRP A 81 -5.57 32.44 16.30
N GLY A 82 -6.07 32.44 15.06
CA GLY A 82 -5.35 32.85 13.86
C GLY A 82 -4.21 31.89 13.47
N ILE A 83 -4.27 30.63 13.90
CA ILE A 83 -3.27 29.60 13.57
C ILE A 83 -3.76 28.85 12.34
N THR A 84 -3.05 29.00 11.22
CA THR A 84 -3.34 28.24 10.00
C THR A 84 -2.68 26.87 10.05
N GLU A 85 -3.25 25.85 9.38
CA GLU A 85 -2.66 24.49 9.37
C GLU A 85 -1.24 24.48 8.80
N GLY A 86 -0.88 25.45 7.94
CA GLY A 86 0.48 25.65 7.44
C GLY A 86 1.49 26.08 8.52
N GLU A 87 1.10 27.01 9.42
CA GLU A 87 1.98 27.47 10.51
C GLU A 87 2.23 26.38 11.56
N VAL A 88 1.27 25.48 11.79
CA VAL A 88 1.46 24.33 12.70
C VAL A 88 2.49 23.36 12.12
N VAL A 89 2.48 23.12 10.81
CA VAL A 89 3.48 22.30 10.12
C VAL A 89 4.86 22.97 10.15
N GLU A 90 4.92 24.29 9.92
CA GLU A 90 6.16 25.06 10.04
C GLU A 90 6.75 25.05 11.46
N MET A 91 5.90 25.05 12.50
CA MET A 91 6.34 25.01 13.89
C MET A 91 6.78 23.61 14.37
N VAL A 92 6.18 22.54 13.84
CA VAL A 92 6.60 21.15 14.11
C VAL A 92 7.95 20.85 13.46
N GLN A 93 8.26 21.48 12.33
CA GLN A 93 9.52 21.28 11.58
C GLN A 93 10.63 22.27 11.97
N GLY A 94 10.70 22.69 13.24
CA GLY A 94 11.67 23.66 13.74
C GLY A 94 13.05 23.60 13.06
N LYS A 95 13.43 24.73 12.45
CA LYS A 95 14.62 25.01 11.60
C LYS A 95 14.45 24.65 10.11
N ARG A 96 14.28 25.70 9.29
CA ARG A 96 14.61 25.67 7.86
C ARG A 96 16.06 25.18 7.72
N LYS A 97 16.28 23.97 7.21
CA LYS A 97 17.58 23.59 6.67
C LYS A 97 17.68 24.22 5.28
N GLU A 98 18.59 25.16 5.12
CA GLU A 98 19.01 25.62 3.80
C GLU A 98 19.60 24.43 3.02
N LEU A 99 19.34 24.36 1.72
CA LEU A 99 19.81 23.29 0.84
C LEU A 99 21.33 23.41 0.65
N GLU A 100 22.11 22.72 1.47
CA GLU A 100 23.57 22.67 1.40
C GLU A 100 24.10 21.46 0.60
N ILE A 101 23.40 21.01 -0.45
CA ILE A 101 23.91 19.93 -1.31
C ILE A 101 24.54 20.51 -2.58
N THR A 102 25.75 20.06 -2.90
CA THR A 102 26.47 20.45 -4.13
C THR A 102 26.18 19.49 -5.29
N LYS A 103 26.37 19.94 -6.54
CA LYS A 103 26.18 19.10 -7.75
C LYS A 103 26.97 17.79 -7.68
N GLN A 104 28.21 17.84 -7.19
CA GLN A 104 29.10 16.68 -7.11
C GLN A 104 28.60 15.65 -6.08
N GLU A 105 28.19 16.11 -4.90
CA GLU A 105 27.67 15.22 -3.85
C GLU A 105 26.37 14.53 -4.29
N TYR A 106 25.49 15.25 -4.99
CA TYR A 106 24.29 14.69 -5.59
C TYR A 106 24.61 13.57 -6.59
N LEU A 107 25.50 13.81 -7.55
CA LEU A 107 25.89 12.83 -8.57
C LEU A 107 26.59 11.62 -7.95
N GLN A 108 27.39 11.82 -6.90
CA GLN A 108 28.09 10.73 -6.22
C GLN A 108 27.12 9.79 -5.47
N ARG A 109 26.08 10.34 -4.82
CA ARG A 109 25.00 9.52 -4.23
C ARG A 109 24.21 8.75 -5.28
N ARG A 110 24.00 9.37 -6.46
CA ARG A 110 23.37 8.70 -7.60
C ARG A 110 24.23 7.59 -8.19
N LEU A 111 25.55 7.77 -8.29
CA LEU A 111 26.50 6.71 -8.65
C LEU A 111 26.52 5.55 -7.64
N ASN A 112 26.33 5.86 -6.35
CA ASN A 112 26.21 4.85 -5.29
C ASN A 112 24.86 4.11 -5.29
N GLY A 113 23.96 4.42 -6.23
CA GLY A 113 22.69 3.72 -6.43
C GLY A 113 21.50 4.30 -5.66
N GLU A 114 21.65 5.43 -4.98
CA GLU A 114 20.51 6.08 -4.31
C GLU A 114 19.53 6.63 -5.36
N LYS A 115 18.22 6.42 -5.15
CA LYS A 115 17.18 6.99 -6.02
C LYS A 115 16.99 8.47 -5.73
N ARG A 116 16.64 9.26 -6.75
CA ARG A 116 16.34 10.70 -6.64
C ARG A 116 15.33 11.02 -5.52
N SER A 117 14.28 10.20 -5.38
CA SER A 117 13.28 10.34 -4.32
C SER A 117 13.88 10.18 -2.92
N HIS A 118 14.83 9.26 -2.76
CA HIS A 118 15.52 9.01 -1.48
C HIS A 118 16.44 10.16 -1.11
N ILE A 119 17.16 10.72 -2.09
CA ILE A 119 18.00 11.91 -1.89
C ILE A 119 17.12 13.12 -1.50
N ILE A 120 16.02 13.36 -2.22
CA ILE A 120 15.06 14.44 -1.90
C ILE A 120 14.52 14.28 -0.47
N GLN A 121 14.14 13.05 -0.09
CA GLN A 121 13.64 12.75 1.24
C GLN A 121 14.71 12.96 2.33
N SER A 122 15.97 12.59 2.04
CA SER A 122 17.10 12.79 2.97
C SER A 122 17.44 14.26 3.19
N LEU A 123 17.19 15.12 2.20
CA LEU A 123 17.40 16.55 2.28
C LEU A 123 16.30 17.27 3.06
N GLY A 124 15.14 16.62 3.26
CA GLY A 124 14.02 17.17 4.03
C GLY A 124 13.44 18.46 3.44
N VAL A 125 13.69 18.73 2.15
CA VAL A 125 13.26 19.95 1.47
C VAL A 125 12.11 19.64 0.52
N ALA A 126 11.19 20.59 0.39
CA ALA A 126 10.07 20.49 -0.52
C ALA A 126 10.53 20.15 -1.95
N THR A 127 9.93 19.10 -2.51
CA THR A 127 10.23 18.53 -3.83
C THR A 127 10.48 19.59 -4.91
N PRO A 128 9.65 20.64 -5.10
CA PRO A 128 9.82 21.61 -6.18
C PRO A 128 11.18 22.34 -6.16
N LYS A 129 11.69 22.67 -4.98
CA LYS A 129 12.98 23.37 -4.84
C LYS A 129 14.17 22.52 -5.27
N VAL A 130 14.10 21.21 -5.08
CA VAL A 130 15.15 20.30 -5.53
C VAL A 130 15.16 20.19 -7.06
N TYR A 131 13.98 20.24 -7.70
CA TYR A 131 13.90 20.29 -9.16
C TYR A 131 14.42 21.62 -9.74
N GLU A 132 14.19 22.75 -9.07
CA GLU A 132 14.79 24.04 -9.43
C GLU A 132 16.33 24.02 -9.32
N LEU A 133 16.84 23.41 -8.25
CA LEU A 133 18.28 23.24 -8.04
C LEU A 133 18.92 22.35 -9.11
N LEU A 134 18.30 21.21 -9.41
CA LEU A 134 18.77 20.30 -10.48
C LEU A 134 18.71 20.97 -11.86
N ALA A 135 17.68 21.78 -12.13
CA ALA A 135 17.60 22.59 -13.34
C ALA A 135 18.75 23.62 -13.42
N SER A 136 19.09 24.28 -12.30
CA SER A 136 20.23 25.22 -12.25
C SER A 136 21.60 24.55 -12.49
N TRP A 137 21.70 23.25 -12.25
CA TRP A 137 22.90 22.44 -12.53
C TRP A 137 22.92 21.83 -13.94
N GLY A 138 21.89 22.10 -14.75
CA GLY A 138 21.74 21.57 -16.11
C GLY A 138 21.14 20.15 -16.19
N ILE A 139 20.67 19.59 -15.06
CA ILE A 139 20.11 18.24 -14.96
C ILE A 139 18.58 18.34 -15.03
N ARG A 140 18.05 18.70 -16.20
CA ARG A 140 16.62 18.96 -16.41
C ARG A 140 15.83 17.69 -16.75
N GLU A 141 16.49 16.71 -17.37
CA GLU A 141 15.92 15.47 -17.88
C GLU A 141 16.76 14.26 -17.46
N LEU A 142 16.16 13.07 -17.38
CA LEU A 142 16.83 11.82 -16.99
C LEU A 142 18.05 11.53 -17.87
N ASP A 143 17.96 11.82 -19.17
CA ASP A 143 19.05 11.62 -20.15
C ASP A 143 20.26 12.54 -19.88
N ALA A 144 20.05 13.73 -19.31
CA ALA A 144 21.13 14.64 -18.94
C ALA A 144 21.83 14.18 -17.65
N GLU A 145 21.08 13.53 -16.76
CA GLU A 145 21.60 12.91 -15.54
C GLU A 145 22.45 11.67 -15.87
N GLU A 146 21.99 10.82 -16.79
CA GLU A 146 22.73 9.63 -17.23
C GLU A 146 24.06 9.98 -17.90
N ARG A 147 24.13 11.02 -18.73
CA ARG A 147 25.40 11.46 -19.34
C ARG A 147 26.42 11.97 -18.32
N GLU A 148 25.97 12.71 -17.31
CA GLU A 148 26.84 13.22 -16.24
C GLU A 148 27.31 12.07 -15.32
N LEU A 149 26.48 11.04 -15.12
CA LEU A 149 26.85 9.82 -14.42
C LEU A 149 27.84 8.96 -15.23
N GLU A 150 27.68 8.87 -16.55
CA GLU A 150 28.64 8.18 -17.44
C GLU A 150 30.01 8.86 -17.47
N LEU A 151 30.06 10.19 -17.40
CA LEU A 151 31.30 10.96 -17.33
C LEU A 151 32.04 10.83 -15.99
N MET A 152 31.31 10.58 -14.89
CA MET A 152 31.90 10.38 -13.56
C MET A 152 32.12 8.90 -13.17
N ALA A 153 31.53 7.95 -13.89
CA ALA A 153 31.78 6.54 -13.65
C ALA A 153 33.24 6.22 -14.00
N PRO A 154 34.04 5.65 -13.09
CA PRO A 154 35.37 5.16 -13.45
C PRO A 154 35.20 4.15 -14.58
N THR A 155 35.86 4.38 -15.70
CA THR A 155 35.89 3.53 -16.90
C THR A 155 35.76 2.07 -16.49
N LYS A 156 34.60 1.46 -16.74
CA LYS A 156 34.37 0.04 -16.50
C LYS A 156 35.44 -0.72 -17.28
N LEU A 157 36.47 -1.19 -16.57
CA LEU A 157 37.31 -2.27 -17.01
C LEU A 157 36.37 -3.38 -17.48
N LYS A 158 36.49 -3.74 -18.77
CA LYS A 158 35.84 -4.91 -19.35
C LYS A 158 36.01 -6.05 -18.35
N SER A 159 34.89 -6.69 -18.02
CA SER A 159 34.85 -7.65 -16.93
C SER A 159 35.87 -8.78 -17.21
N ASP A 160 36.68 -9.10 -16.21
CA ASP A 160 37.66 -10.20 -16.20
C ASP A 160 36.99 -11.57 -16.45
N VAL A 161 35.65 -11.60 -16.40
CA VAL A 161 34.79 -12.76 -16.69
C VAL A 161 34.64 -13.00 -18.19
N ASP A 162 34.50 -11.93 -19.00
CA ASP A 162 34.40 -12.06 -20.46
C ASP A 162 35.74 -12.46 -21.09
N GLN A 163 36.85 -12.00 -20.49
CA GLN A 163 38.21 -12.31 -20.96
C GLN A 163 38.61 -13.76 -20.62
N ARG A 164 38.23 -14.27 -19.44
CA ARG A 164 38.44 -15.68 -19.06
C ARG A 164 37.55 -16.66 -19.81
N LEU A 165 36.33 -16.26 -20.19
CA LEU A 165 35.44 -17.10 -21.00
C LEU A 165 35.96 -17.23 -22.44
N ALA A 166 36.56 -16.17 -22.98
CA ALA A 166 37.24 -16.20 -24.28
C ALA A 166 38.50 -17.08 -24.27
N GLU A 167 39.35 -16.97 -23.23
CA GLU A 167 40.53 -17.84 -23.07
C GLU A 167 40.18 -19.32 -22.85
N GLN A 168 39.09 -19.63 -22.14
CA GLN A 168 38.63 -21.02 -21.97
C GLN A 168 38.10 -21.64 -23.28
N LEU A 169 37.52 -20.84 -24.18
CA LEU A 169 37.07 -21.32 -25.48
C LEU A 169 38.24 -21.57 -26.45
N GLU A 170 39.29 -20.75 -26.40
CA GLU A 170 40.53 -21.01 -27.16
C GLU A 170 41.31 -22.23 -26.64
N ALA A 171 41.38 -22.42 -25.32
CA ALA A 171 42.04 -23.59 -24.72
C ALA A 171 41.33 -24.91 -25.06
N ARG A 172 39.99 -24.90 -25.20
CA ARG A 172 39.22 -26.08 -25.62
C ARG A 172 39.42 -26.40 -27.10
N GLY A 173 39.55 -25.40 -27.97
CA GLY A 173 39.86 -25.58 -29.38
C GLY A 173 41.26 -26.20 -29.63
N LEU A 174 42.24 -25.91 -28.77
CA LEU A 174 43.60 -26.46 -28.90
C LEU A 174 43.71 -27.94 -28.50
N VAL A 175 42.90 -28.40 -27.54
CA VAL A 175 42.87 -29.81 -27.11
C VAL A 175 42.23 -30.70 -28.18
N GLU A 176 41.21 -30.19 -28.88
CA GLU A 176 40.53 -30.91 -29.96
C GLU A 176 41.41 -31.02 -31.22
N PHE A 177 42.27 -30.03 -31.49
CA PHE A 177 43.22 -30.06 -32.60
C PHE A 177 44.41 -31.02 -32.37
N ASN A 178 44.85 -31.22 -31.11
CA ASN A 178 45.92 -32.17 -30.79
C ASN A 178 45.43 -33.63 -30.73
N ALA A 179 44.17 -33.87 -30.36
CA ALA A 179 43.58 -35.22 -30.39
C ALA A 179 43.49 -35.79 -31.82
N GLN A 180 43.34 -34.94 -32.84
CA GLN A 180 43.36 -35.35 -34.25
C GLN A 180 44.76 -35.63 -34.82
N ARG A 181 45.84 -35.23 -34.14
CA ARG A 181 47.22 -35.54 -34.58
C ARG A 181 47.77 -36.88 -34.06
N VAL A 182 47.18 -37.45 -33.02
CA VAL A 182 47.63 -38.73 -32.44
C VAL A 182 47.10 -39.95 -33.21
N THR A 183 46.09 -39.78 -34.06
CA THR A 183 45.45 -40.89 -34.80
C THR A 183 46.04 -41.19 -36.19
N THR A 184 47.02 -40.41 -36.67
CA THR A 184 47.72 -40.70 -37.94
C THR A 184 49.23 -40.71 -37.76
N GLY A 185 49.77 -41.91 -37.50
CA GLY A 185 51.09 -42.37 -37.91
C GLY A 185 52.32 -41.69 -37.29
N THR A 186 53.10 -42.45 -36.52
CA THR A 186 54.44 -42.92 -36.95
C THR A 186 54.96 -43.94 -35.94
N ILE A 187 55.20 -45.14 -36.43
CA ILE A 187 55.96 -46.21 -35.78
C ILE A 187 57.40 -45.70 -35.61
N VAL A 188 57.85 -45.48 -34.37
CA VAL A 188 59.26 -45.43 -34.02
C VAL A 188 59.55 -46.52 -33.00
N GLN A 189 59.94 -47.66 -33.56
CA GLN A 189 61.03 -48.52 -33.13
C GLN A 189 61.33 -48.60 -31.61
N ASN A 190 60.94 -49.73 -31.04
CA ASN A 190 61.41 -50.28 -29.78
C ASN A 190 62.96 -50.29 -29.69
N GLN A 191 63.50 -49.66 -28.66
CA GLN A 191 64.74 -50.09 -28.02
C GLN A 191 64.44 -50.39 -26.54
N PRO A 192 64.78 -51.58 -26.01
CA PRO A 192 64.70 -51.85 -24.59
C PRO A 192 65.95 -51.29 -23.93
N SER A 193 65.88 -50.07 -23.41
CA SER A 193 66.92 -49.56 -22.52
C SER A 193 66.78 -50.24 -21.16
N THR A 194 67.52 -51.32 -20.98
CA THR A 194 67.90 -51.85 -19.67
C THR A 194 68.73 -50.79 -18.94
N LEU A 195 68.05 -49.90 -18.20
CA LEU A 195 68.68 -49.10 -17.16
C LEU A 195 68.60 -49.90 -15.87
N THR A 196 69.69 -50.58 -15.55
CA THR A 196 70.04 -50.93 -14.17
C THR A 196 70.12 -49.63 -13.37
N ALA A 197 68.98 -49.21 -12.82
CA ALA A 197 68.93 -48.09 -11.90
C ALA A 197 69.59 -48.55 -10.60
N ASP A 198 70.69 -47.86 -10.25
CA ASP A 198 71.37 -48.04 -8.98
C ASP A 198 70.36 -47.73 -7.85
N PRO A 199 69.97 -48.71 -7.01
CA PRO A 199 68.94 -48.50 -5.99
C PRO A 199 69.32 -47.39 -5.01
N ALA A 200 70.62 -47.13 -4.84
CA ALA A 200 71.12 -46.02 -4.02
C ALA A 200 70.84 -44.63 -4.61
N LYS A 201 70.80 -44.48 -5.95
CA LYS A 201 70.40 -43.23 -6.61
C LYS A 201 68.89 -43.02 -6.55
N GLN A 202 68.10 -44.06 -6.80
CA GLN A 202 66.64 -43.98 -6.68
C GLN A 202 66.20 -43.61 -5.25
N VAL A 203 66.86 -44.13 -4.22
CA VAL A 203 66.54 -43.78 -2.82
C VAL A 203 66.89 -42.32 -2.51
N ARG A 204 67.95 -41.74 -3.09
CA ARG A 204 68.27 -40.31 -2.94
C ARG A 204 67.29 -39.43 -3.69
N ASP A 205 66.96 -39.75 -4.93
CA ASP A 205 66.01 -38.98 -5.74
C ASP A 205 64.61 -39.01 -5.11
N VAL A 206 64.18 -40.15 -4.54
CA VAL A 206 62.93 -40.26 -3.78
C VAL A 206 62.99 -39.45 -2.48
N ALA A 207 64.12 -39.45 -1.77
CA ALA A 207 64.29 -38.66 -0.54
C ALA A 207 64.28 -37.14 -0.80
N GLU A 208 64.80 -36.67 -1.93
CA GLU A 208 64.75 -35.26 -2.32
C GLU A 208 63.36 -34.81 -2.79
N LEU A 209 62.58 -35.70 -3.39
CA LEU A 209 61.21 -35.41 -3.85
C LEU A 209 60.15 -35.54 -2.74
N GLN A 210 60.42 -36.31 -1.69
CA GLN A 210 59.51 -36.49 -0.54
C GLN A 210 59.06 -35.18 0.14
N PRO A 211 59.95 -34.24 0.50
CA PRO A 211 59.53 -32.97 1.13
C PRO A 211 58.67 -32.11 0.20
N SER A 212 58.91 -32.16 -1.12
CA SER A 212 58.06 -31.48 -2.09
C SER A 212 56.68 -32.13 -2.15
N ALA A 213 56.60 -33.46 -2.17
CA ALA A 213 55.33 -34.19 -2.13
C ALA A 213 54.52 -33.90 -0.86
N ASP A 214 55.18 -33.82 0.29
CA ASP A 214 54.54 -33.49 1.57
C ASP A 214 54.05 -32.02 1.60
N HIS A 215 54.81 -31.11 0.99
CA HIS A 215 54.39 -29.72 0.80
C HIS A 215 53.13 -29.60 -0.07
N TRP A 216 53.08 -30.29 -1.22
CA TRP A 216 51.90 -30.28 -2.09
C TRP A 216 50.67 -30.92 -1.44
N LYS A 217 50.85 -31.98 -0.65
CA LYS A 217 49.76 -32.58 0.14
C LYS A 217 49.22 -31.62 1.21
N ALA A 218 50.10 -30.92 1.91
CA ALA A 218 49.70 -29.91 2.88
C ALA A 218 48.96 -28.74 2.21
N ASP A 219 49.43 -28.32 1.03
CA ASP A 219 48.77 -27.24 0.27
C ASP A 219 47.41 -27.65 -0.30
N ALA A 220 47.28 -28.88 -0.81
CA ALA A 220 46.01 -29.45 -1.23
C ALA A 220 45.02 -29.51 -0.06
N GLY A 221 45.44 -29.99 1.11
CA GLY A 221 44.57 -30.04 2.30
C GLY A 221 44.11 -28.66 2.77
N ARG A 222 44.95 -27.62 2.65
CA ARG A 222 44.54 -26.23 2.93
C ARG A 222 43.51 -25.72 1.94
N LYS A 223 43.69 -26.02 0.65
CA LYS A 223 42.74 -25.64 -0.41
C LYS A 223 41.41 -26.36 -0.24
N ASP A 224 41.41 -27.64 0.13
CA ASP A 224 40.18 -28.40 0.40
C ASP A 224 39.38 -27.79 1.56
N LEU A 225 40.06 -27.36 2.64
CA LEU A 225 39.40 -26.64 3.74
C LEU A 225 38.83 -25.29 3.29
N GLN A 226 39.56 -24.56 2.45
CA GLN A 226 39.09 -23.28 1.91
C GLN A 226 37.87 -23.47 0.99
N ILE A 227 37.88 -24.50 0.13
CA ILE A 227 36.74 -24.84 -0.73
C ILE A 227 35.52 -25.17 0.13
N MET A 228 35.68 -25.98 1.16
CA MET A 228 34.59 -26.35 2.07
C MET A 228 33.98 -25.13 2.77
N GLU A 229 34.79 -24.18 3.21
CA GLU A 229 34.28 -22.94 3.83
C GLU A 229 33.54 -22.07 2.81
N LEU A 230 34.09 -21.90 1.60
CA LEU A 230 33.44 -21.14 0.53
C LEU A 230 32.13 -21.78 0.08
N GLU A 231 32.04 -23.11 0.04
CA GLU A 231 30.80 -23.83 -0.27
C GLU A 231 29.73 -23.58 0.80
N LYS A 232 30.14 -23.53 2.07
CA LYS A 232 29.25 -23.23 3.20
C LYS A 232 28.77 -21.78 3.17
N GLU A 233 29.67 -20.83 2.90
CA GLU A 233 29.31 -19.41 2.72
C GLU A 233 28.35 -19.23 1.53
N LEU A 234 28.63 -19.88 0.39
CA LEU A 234 27.73 -19.86 -0.77
C LEU A 234 26.35 -20.44 -0.45
N ALA A 235 26.29 -21.53 0.33
CA ALA A 235 25.02 -22.10 0.79
C ALA A 235 24.25 -21.12 1.70
N SER A 236 24.93 -20.44 2.61
CA SER A 236 24.33 -19.43 3.49
C SER A 236 23.77 -18.26 2.70
N VAL A 237 24.56 -17.68 1.79
CA VAL A 237 24.16 -16.54 0.96
C VAL A 237 22.96 -16.90 0.08
N ARG A 238 22.91 -18.11 -0.47
CA ARG A 238 21.75 -18.58 -1.24
C ARG A 238 20.49 -18.68 -0.37
N ALA A 239 20.61 -19.20 0.85
CA ALA A 239 19.48 -19.31 1.77
C ALA A 239 18.94 -17.92 2.19
N GLU A 240 19.84 -16.97 2.44
CA GLU A 240 19.47 -15.57 2.72
C GLU A 240 18.77 -14.92 1.53
N LEU A 241 19.33 -15.08 0.32
CA LEU A 241 18.74 -14.57 -0.92
C LEU A 241 17.31 -15.13 -1.14
N ASP A 242 17.12 -16.43 -0.95
CA ASP A 242 15.80 -17.07 -1.08
C ASP A 242 14.82 -16.61 0.01
N SER A 243 15.30 -16.29 1.21
CA SER A 243 14.48 -15.71 2.28
C SER A 243 14.03 -14.30 1.92
N THR A 244 14.96 -13.41 1.55
CA THR A 244 14.68 -12.03 1.17
C THR A 244 13.78 -11.97 -0.07
N ARG A 245 13.99 -12.86 -1.04
CA ARG A 245 13.13 -12.97 -2.23
C ARG A 245 11.70 -13.34 -1.86
N ARG A 246 11.50 -14.32 -0.96
CA ARG A 246 10.16 -14.72 -0.51
C ARG A 246 9.45 -13.58 0.23
N GLU A 247 10.17 -12.87 1.08
CA GLU A 247 9.61 -11.73 1.82
C GLU A 247 9.25 -10.57 0.87
N SER A 248 10.11 -10.28 -0.11
CA SER A 248 9.84 -9.26 -1.13
C SER A 248 8.65 -9.62 -2.03
N LEU A 249 8.48 -10.89 -2.38
CA LEU A 249 7.31 -11.34 -3.14
C LEU A 249 6.03 -11.21 -2.33
N LYS A 250 6.08 -11.48 -1.03
CA LYS A 250 4.93 -11.32 -0.13
C LYS A 250 4.49 -9.86 -0.06
N THR A 251 5.42 -8.94 0.17
CA THR A 251 5.11 -7.50 0.24
C THR A 251 4.61 -6.95 -1.09
N LEU A 252 5.15 -7.44 -2.22
CA LEU A 252 4.69 -7.05 -3.54
C LEU A 252 3.23 -7.50 -3.79
N ASN A 253 2.89 -8.73 -3.42
CA ASN A 253 1.52 -9.24 -3.52
C ASN A 253 0.54 -8.45 -2.63
N GLU A 254 0.95 -8.09 -1.42
CA GLU A 254 0.15 -7.26 -0.50
C GLU A 254 -0.12 -5.87 -1.10
N LEU A 255 0.92 -5.21 -1.63
CA LEU A 255 0.79 -3.92 -2.30
C LEU A 255 -0.07 -3.99 -3.57
N GLU A 256 0.02 -5.09 -4.31
CA GLU A 256 -0.80 -5.29 -5.51
C GLU A 256 -2.29 -5.48 -5.16
N ALA A 257 -2.59 -6.20 -4.06
CA ALA A 257 -3.94 -6.32 -3.54
C ALA A 257 -4.49 -4.97 -3.04
N GLU A 258 -3.69 -4.17 -2.32
CA GLU A 258 -4.08 -2.81 -1.90
C GLU A 258 -4.34 -1.90 -3.10
N ARG A 259 -3.49 -1.97 -4.13
CA ARG A 259 -3.68 -1.20 -5.37
C ARG A 259 -4.98 -1.56 -6.07
N GLN A 260 -5.31 -2.85 -6.17
CA GLN A 260 -6.57 -3.30 -6.77
C GLN A 260 -7.78 -2.79 -6.00
N LEU A 261 -7.72 -2.84 -4.66
CA LEU A 261 -8.78 -2.30 -3.80
C LEU A 261 -8.97 -0.79 -3.98
N LEU A 262 -7.88 -0.04 -4.07
CA LEU A 262 -7.93 1.41 -4.31
C LEU A 262 -8.50 1.74 -5.69
N LEU A 263 -8.10 1.02 -6.74
CA LEU A 263 -8.66 1.21 -8.08
C LEU A 263 -10.17 0.94 -8.09
N HIS A 264 -10.62 -0.16 -7.51
CA HIS A 264 -12.04 -0.48 -7.39
C HIS A 264 -12.81 0.60 -6.60
N THR A 265 -12.18 1.17 -5.56
CA THR A 265 -12.78 2.26 -4.78
C THR A 265 -12.90 3.55 -5.60
N ILE A 266 -11.87 3.87 -6.39
CA ILE A 266 -11.86 5.05 -7.27
C ILE A 266 -12.87 4.88 -8.40
N GLU A 267 -12.96 3.71 -9.03
CA GLU A 267 -13.95 3.41 -10.06
C GLU A 267 -15.38 3.57 -9.53
N HIS A 268 -15.65 3.08 -8.32
CA HIS A 268 -16.93 3.32 -7.67
C HIS A 268 -17.20 4.78 -7.32
N ALA A 269 -16.18 5.54 -6.89
CA ALA A 269 -16.33 6.95 -6.58
C ALA A 269 -16.56 7.78 -7.85
N ALA A 270 -15.85 7.49 -8.94
CA ALA A 270 -16.02 8.13 -10.24
C ALA A 270 -17.40 7.81 -10.85
N ALA A 271 -17.86 6.56 -10.74
CA ALA A 271 -19.22 6.19 -11.15
C ALA A 271 -20.31 6.90 -10.33
N ALA A 272 -20.01 7.31 -9.09
CA ALA A 272 -20.96 8.03 -8.25
C ALA A 272 -20.99 9.56 -8.49
N GLU A 273 -19.93 10.16 -9.05
CA GLU A 273 -19.91 11.60 -9.38
C GLU A 273 -20.62 11.94 -10.70
N GLU A 274 -20.76 10.99 -11.63
CA GLU A 274 -21.39 11.22 -12.94
C GLU A 274 -22.90 10.95 -13.00
N SER A 275 -23.48 10.29 -11.99
CA SER A 275 -24.92 10.00 -11.93
C SER A 275 -25.57 10.69 -10.74
N ASN A 276 -26.75 11.30 -10.96
CA ASN A 276 -27.69 11.72 -9.91
C ASN A 276 -28.26 10.51 -9.14
N SER A 277 -27.41 9.62 -8.66
CA SER A 277 -27.75 8.34 -8.06
C SER A 277 -27.25 8.30 -6.62
N VAL A 278 -28.09 7.78 -5.72
CA VAL A 278 -27.69 7.45 -4.36
C VAL A 278 -27.21 6.00 -4.34
N ALA A 279 -25.94 5.76 -4.04
CA ALA A 279 -25.40 4.43 -3.86
C ALA A 279 -25.62 3.94 -2.42
N ILE A 280 -26.35 2.85 -2.26
CA ILE A 280 -26.60 2.20 -0.97
C ILE A 280 -25.79 0.90 -0.91
N ARG A 281 -25.03 0.70 0.17
CA ARG A 281 -24.27 -0.53 0.42
C ARG A 281 -25.00 -1.39 1.43
N ILE A 282 -25.37 -2.61 1.03
CA ILE A 282 -26.06 -3.58 1.89
C ILE A 282 -25.23 -4.86 1.95
N PRO A 283 -24.87 -5.36 3.14
CA PRO A 283 -24.09 -6.58 3.27
C PRO A 283 -24.89 -7.82 2.85
N ILE A 284 -24.22 -8.74 2.15
CA ILE A 284 -24.77 -10.06 1.83
C ILE A 284 -24.51 -10.97 3.04
N LEU A 285 -25.58 -11.36 3.72
CA LEU A 285 -25.52 -12.25 4.88
C LEU A 285 -25.89 -13.67 4.47
N SER A 286 -25.17 -14.67 4.97
CA SER A 286 -25.54 -16.07 4.77
C SER A 286 -26.77 -16.40 5.61
N VAL A 287 -27.89 -16.72 4.95
CA VAL A 287 -29.15 -17.08 5.60
C VAL A 287 -29.62 -18.43 5.08
N ALA A 288 -30.07 -19.29 5.99
CA ALA A 288 -30.25 -20.72 5.72
C ALA A 288 -31.63 -21.11 5.17
N ILE A 289 -32.65 -20.24 5.20
CA ILE A 289 -34.03 -20.64 4.86
C ILE A 289 -34.78 -19.50 4.13
N ALA A 290 -35.06 -19.67 2.84
CA ALA A 290 -35.76 -18.67 2.02
C ALA A 290 -37.20 -18.41 2.51
N ASN A 291 -37.93 -19.46 2.92
CA ASN A 291 -39.30 -19.33 3.39
C ASN A 291 -39.45 -18.46 4.66
N VAL A 292 -38.45 -18.47 5.53
CA VAL A 292 -38.44 -17.64 6.75
C VAL A 292 -38.26 -16.17 6.36
N GLU A 293 -37.33 -15.88 5.45
CA GLU A 293 -37.11 -14.51 4.95
C GLU A 293 -38.33 -13.99 4.19
N ARG A 294 -39.02 -14.83 3.42
CA ARG A 294 -40.27 -14.45 2.74
C ARG A 294 -41.34 -13.96 3.73
N ALA A 295 -41.55 -14.67 4.83
CA ALA A 295 -42.48 -14.24 5.88
C ALA A 295 -42.04 -12.92 6.53
N ARG A 296 -40.72 -12.75 6.74
CA ARG A 296 -40.14 -11.50 7.29
C ARG A 296 -40.28 -10.32 6.33
N ILE A 297 -40.22 -10.53 5.02
CA ILE A 297 -40.46 -9.48 4.03
C ILE A 297 -41.90 -8.95 4.17
N TYR A 298 -42.90 -9.83 4.23
CA TYR A 298 -44.29 -9.39 4.38
C TYR A 298 -44.50 -8.58 5.67
N ALA A 299 -43.92 -9.01 6.79
CA ALA A 299 -43.99 -8.27 8.04
C ALA A 299 -43.28 -6.89 7.95
N ALA A 300 -42.15 -6.81 7.25
CA ALA A 300 -41.44 -5.54 7.04
C ALA A 300 -42.20 -4.58 6.11
N VAL A 301 -42.87 -5.10 5.07
CA VAL A 301 -43.73 -4.30 4.19
C VAL A 301 -44.91 -3.71 4.98
N GLU A 302 -45.54 -4.49 5.85
CA GLU A 302 -46.64 -4.03 6.70
C GLU A 302 -46.19 -2.96 7.71
N ALA A 303 -45.02 -3.16 8.33
CA ALA A 303 -44.42 -2.17 9.24
C ALA A 303 -44.10 -0.86 8.50
N LEU A 304 -43.46 -0.94 7.33
CA LEU A 304 -43.15 0.23 6.50
C LEU A 304 -44.42 0.96 6.04
N SER A 305 -45.46 0.23 5.62
CA SER A 305 -46.74 0.84 5.22
C SER A 305 -47.37 1.61 6.38
N THR A 306 -47.39 1.00 7.57
CA THR A 306 -47.95 1.61 8.78
C THR A 306 -47.22 2.91 9.15
N ASP A 307 -45.89 2.92 9.05
CA ASP A 307 -45.07 4.08 9.40
C ASP A 307 -45.13 5.21 8.36
N VAL A 308 -45.33 4.87 7.08
CA VAL A 308 -45.54 5.86 6.00
C VAL A 308 -46.94 6.46 6.03
N GLU A 309 -47.96 5.67 6.38
CA GLU A 309 -49.36 6.11 6.49
C GLU A 309 -49.66 6.90 7.77
N ALA A 310 -48.71 6.96 8.71
CA ALA A 310 -48.83 7.72 9.94
C ALA A 310 -49.09 9.21 9.66
N ALA A 311 -50.00 9.82 10.44
CA ALA A 311 -50.38 11.23 10.28
C ALA A 311 -49.21 12.22 10.46
N ASP A 312 -48.16 11.79 11.16
CA ASP A 312 -46.88 12.51 11.28
C ASP A 312 -45.77 11.56 10.83
N ILE A 313 -45.23 11.80 9.62
CA ILE A 313 -44.25 10.91 9.01
C ILE A 313 -42.90 11.09 9.71
N ASP A 314 -42.55 10.13 10.55
CA ASP A 314 -41.20 10.01 11.11
C ASP A 314 -40.25 9.46 10.05
N ARG A 315 -39.54 10.38 9.39
CA ARG A 315 -38.60 10.05 8.30
C ARG A 315 -37.48 9.12 8.74
N GLU A 316 -37.02 9.22 9.99
CA GLU A 316 -35.93 8.37 10.49
C GLU A 316 -36.41 6.93 10.63
N ARG A 317 -37.61 6.77 11.17
CA ARG A 317 -38.24 5.46 11.32
C ARG A 317 -38.58 4.82 9.97
N VAL A 318 -39.16 5.59 9.04
CA VAL A 318 -39.45 5.12 7.67
C VAL A 318 -38.17 4.64 6.96
N MET A 319 -37.07 5.39 7.08
CA MET A 319 -35.80 4.96 6.48
C MET A 319 -35.26 3.69 7.12
N THR A 320 -35.38 3.53 8.44
CA THR A 320 -34.95 2.32 9.15
C THR A 320 -35.71 1.09 8.65
N GLU A 321 -37.05 1.17 8.58
CA GLU A 321 -37.88 0.09 8.06
C GLU A 321 -37.60 -0.22 6.58
N LEU A 322 -37.28 0.80 5.77
CA LEU A 322 -36.88 0.62 4.37
C LEU A 322 -35.56 -0.15 4.25
N PHE A 323 -34.54 0.21 5.04
CA PHE A 323 -33.25 -0.51 5.03
C PHE A 323 -33.42 -1.96 5.52
N ASP A 324 -34.25 -2.18 6.53
CA ASP A 324 -34.59 -3.52 7.02
C ASP A 324 -35.30 -4.36 5.96
N LEU A 325 -36.25 -3.78 5.23
CA LEU A 325 -36.93 -4.43 4.11
C LEU A 325 -35.95 -4.81 2.98
N LEU A 326 -35.03 -3.90 2.63
CA LEU A 326 -34.01 -4.17 1.61
C LEU A 326 -33.06 -5.30 2.06
N GLN A 327 -32.61 -5.29 3.32
CA GLN A 327 -31.75 -6.34 3.87
C GLN A 327 -32.46 -7.70 3.84
N ARG A 328 -33.74 -7.77 4.24
CA ARG A 328 -34.55 -9.01 4.19
C ARG A 328 -34.73 -9.53 2.76
N THR A 329 -34.90 -8.62 1.79
CA THR A 329 -35.00 -8.97 0.37
C THR A 329 -33.70 -9.60 -0.14
N ILE A 330 -32.55 -9.01 0.19
CA ILE A 330 -31.23 -9.58 -0.16
C ILE A 330 -31.02 -10.94 0.50
N ASN A 331 -31.39 -11.08 1.79
CA ASN A 331 -31.29 -12.35 2.50
C ASN A 331 -32.16 -13.44 1.85
N PHE A 332 -33.38 -13.09 1.43
CA PHE A 332 -34.27 -14.00 0.71
C PHE A 332 -33.63 -14.48 -0.60
N ILE A 333 -33.14 -13.56 -1.44
CA ILE A 333 -32.48 -13.89 -2.71
C ILE A 333 -31.23 -14.74 -2.47
N THR A 334 -30.46 -14.41 -1.44
CA THR A 334 -29.26 -15.17 -1.06
C THR A 334 -29.62 -16.60 -0.66
N ALA A 335 -30.67 -16.78 0.15
CA ALA A 335 -31.13 -18.11 0.55
C ALA A 335 -31.69 -18.90 -0.65
N ASP A 336 -32.47 -18.26 -1.52
CA ASP A 336 -33.05 -18.88 -2.71
C ASP A 336 -31.95 -19.35 -3.70
N LEU A 337 -30.95 -18.49 -3.96
CA LEU A 337 -29.81 -18.83 -4.79
C LEU A 337 -28.91 -19.91 -4.15
N ALA A 338 -28.81 -19.95 -2.82
CA ALA A 338 -28.09 -21.00 -2.11
C ALA A 338 -28.77 -22.37 -2.28
N GLU A 339 -30.11 -22.40 -2.28
CA GLU A 339 -30.90 -23.61 -2.54
C GLU A 339 -30.73 -24.08 -4.00
N LEU A 340 -30.67 -23.15 -4.96
CA LEU A 340 -30.48 -23.46 -6.39
C LEU A 340 -29.04 -23.89 -6.75
N HIS A 341 -28.05 -23.45 -5.98
CA HIS A 341 -26.63 -23.69 -6.25
C HIS A 341 -25.89 -24.31 -5.05
N PRO A 342 -26.22 -25.56 -4.67
CA PRO A 342 -25.61 -26.20 -3.52
C PRO A 342 -24.09 -26.35 -3.69
N GLY A 343 -23.34 -25.95 -2.67
CA GLY A 343 -21.87 -26.12 -2.61
C GLY A 343 -21.06 -25.08 -3.38
N LYS A 344 -21.69 -24.07 -3.99
CA LYS A 344 -21.00 -22.95 -4.64
C LYS A 344 -21.05 -21.69 -3.76
N PRO A 345 -20.06 -20.79 -3.86
CA PRO A 345 -20.16 -19.47 -3.25
C PRO A 345 -21.33 -18.70 -3.87
N VAL A 346 -22.26 -18.25 -3.03
CA VAL A 346 -23.52 -17.62 -3.47
C VAL A 346 -23.35 -16.11 -3.75
N ILE A 347 -22.25 -15.52 -3.25
CA ILE A 347 -21.98 -14.09 -3.32
C ILE A 347 -21.96 -13.59 -4.77
N ASP A 348 -21.24 -14.30 -5.66
CA ASP A 348 -21.10 -13.91 -7.06
C ASP A 348 -22.46 -13.94 -7.77
N PHE A 349 -23.27 -14.97 -7.53
CA PHE A 349 -24.62 -15.08 -8.09
C PHE A 349 -25.55 -13.97 -7.62
N VAL A 350 -25.46 -13.57 -6.34
CA VAL A 350 -26.24 -12.46 -5.79
C VAL A 350 -25.84 -11.13 -6.44
N GLN A 351 -24.53 -10.90 -6.62
CA GLN A 351 -24.03 -9.70 -7.29
C GLN A 351 -24.50 -9.63 -8.75
N GLU A 352 -24.38 -10.73 -9.49
CA GLU A 352 -24.87 -10.83 -10.87
C GLU A 352 -26.38 -10.60 -10.95
N PHE A 353 -27.15 -11.18 -10.02
CA PHE A 353 -28.61 -10.98 -9.94
C PHE A 353 -28.96 -9.49 -9.83
N PHE A 354 -28.41 -8.79 -8.84
CA PHE A 354 -28.72 -7.37 -8.64
C PHE A 354 -28.17 -6.50 -9.77
N HIS A 355 -27.01 -6.82 -10.33
CA HIS A 355 -26.48 -6.10 -11.48
C HIS A 355 -27.44 -6.20 -12.68
N TYR A 356 -27.91 -7.41 -13.01
CA TYR A 356 -28.84 -7.65 -14.10
C TYR A 356 -30.17 -6.90 -13.92
N TYR A 357 -30.80 -6.99 -12.75
CA TYR A 357 -32.09 -6.33 -12.52
C TYR A 357 -31.97 -4.81 -12.41
N ASN A 358 -30.86 -4.28 -11.87
CA ASN A 358 -30.60 -2.84 -11.85
C ASN A 358 -30.42 -2.29 -13.27
N ALA A 359 -29.62 -2.94 -14.11
CA ALA A 359 -29.44 -2.53 -15.50
C ALA A 359 -30.79 -2.47 -16.24
N ARG A 360 -31.62 -3.51 -16.09
CA ARG A 360 -32.95 -3.58 -16.70
C ARG A 360 -33.92 -2.51 -16.18
N HIS A 361 -33.83 -2.18 -14.89
CA HIS A 361 -34.65 -1.10 -14.31
C HIS A 361 -34.26 0.28 -14.87
N ILE A 362 -32.95 0.55 -14.99
CA ILE A 362 -32.43 1.79 -15.58
C ILE A 362 -32.85 1.91 -17.06
N GLU A 363 -32.74 0.83 -17.83
CA GLU A 363 -33.24 0.77 -19.20
C GLU A 363 -34.76 1.06 -19.27
N GLY A 364 -35.55 0.50 -18.35
CA GLY A 364 -36.99 0.79 -18.26
C GLY A 364 -37.31 2.27 -17.96
N LEU A 365 -36.58 2.88 -17.03
CA LEU A 365 -36.75 4.30 -16.66
C LEU A 365 -36.38 5.23 -17.80
N THR A 366 -35.29 4.96 -18.52
CA THR A 366 -34.87 5.76 -19.67
C THR A 366 -35.90 5.71 -20.80
N LEU A 367 -36.51 4.55 -21.07
CA LEU A 367 -37.60 4.42 -22.04
C LEU A 367 -38.86 5.21 -21.63
N GLN A 368 -39.21 5.22 -20.34
CA GLN A 368 -40.36 6.00 -19.84
C GLN A 368 -40.14 7.51 -19.95
N GLN A 369 -38.92 7.99 -19.68
CA GLN A 369 -38.57 9.40 -19.82
C GLN A 369 -38.54 9.87 -21.28
N GLN A 370 -38.23 8.99 -22.24
CA GLN A 370 -38.26 9.31 -23.67
C GLN A 370 -39.67 9.31 -24.26
N ALA A 371 -40.61 8.60 -23.63
CA ALA A 371 -42.01 8.52 -24.03
C ALA A 371 -42.89 9.64 -23.43
N SER A 372 -42.37 10.39 -22.46
CA SER A 372 -43.03 11.53 -21.79
C SER A 372 -42.53 12.84 -22.38
#